data_AF-A0A1V4D768-F1
#
_entry.id   AF-A0A1V4D768-F1
#
_cell.length_a   1.000
_cell.length_b   1.000
_cell.length_c   1.000
_cell.angle_alpha   90.00
_cell.angle_beta   90.00
_cell.angle_gamma   90.00
#
_symmetry.space_group_name_H-M   'P 1'
#
loop_
_entity.id
_entity.type
_entity.pdbx_description
1 polymer ?
#
loop_
_entity_poly.entity_id
_entity_poly.type
_entity_poly.pdbx_seq_one_letter_code
_entity_poly.pdbx_strand_id
1 'polypeptide(L)'
;MTPAQLSRTVLHTVRRAVEDDELCVVVPERVKVRTPPRAGCGDYATNVALLLARGGGERDALVIAEVLRRRLVRTPGIARVEVAAPGFLNITLDAHSHAQLVRAVRSAGPRYGHGEALAGVSVPLGDSDEVRAALVGHVVRGLVDASGGVVIAGRGPVVRASPVSGVELLRSLGPDAARWALLRPAGHDLPDLDPSRLLSQREDNPLFRVQYAHARIRALMRNATQLHITPEPQPESGAYDHPAEIGLLGLLGDHPRVIEAAARHRAPDQLARHLVGVADAFLRFHDLFHDGCPVLPSHQHKPSAVHRSRLALADATGAVLAGGLRLLGISAPEHL
;
A
#
# COMPACT_ATOMS: atom_id res chain seq x y z
N MET A 1 3.66 10.09 10.00
CA MET A 1 4.83 9.20 9.82
C MET A 1 4.48 8.09 8.84
N THR A 2 5.27 7.90 7.77
CA THR A 2 5.13 6.80 6.80
C THR A 2 5.86 5.53 7.28
N PRO A 3 5.55 4.32 6.74
CA PRO A 3 6.28 3.11 7.11
C PRO A 3 7.78 3.20 6.85
N ALA A 4 8.18 3.87 5.77
CA ALA A 4 9.59 4.10 5.44
C ALA A 4 10.28 4.99 6.49
N GLN A 5 9.62 6.07 6.91
CA GLN A 5 10.10 6.91 8.01
C GLN A 5 10.18 6.11 9.31
N LEU A 6 9.15 5.33 9.65
CA LEU A 6 9.15 4.50 10.86
C LEU A 6 10.29 3.47 10.85
N SER A 7 10.53 2.80 9.73
CA SER A 7 11.70 1.91 9.56
C SER A 7 13.03 2.61 9.82
N ARG A 8 13.20 3.85 9.31
CA ARG A 8 14.42 4.65 9.56
C ARG A 8 14.52 5.08 11.02
N THR A 9 13.40 5.47 11.62
CA THR A 9 13.31 5.78 13.05
C THR A 9 13.75 4.60 13.90
N VAL A 10 13.20 3.41 13.66
CA VAL A 10 13.58 2.20 14.43
C VAL A 10 15.06 1.87 14.24
N LEU A 11 15.59 1.94 13.02
CA LEU A 11 17.02 1.74 12.76
C LEU A 11 17.89 2.78 13.50
N HIS A 12 17.50 4.04 13.47
CA HIS A 12 18.18 5.11 14.20
C HIS A 12 18.13 4.87 15.71
N THR A 13 17.00 4.41 16.25
CA THR A 13 16.88 4.04 17.66
C THR A 13 17.81 2.90 18.04
N VAL A 14 17.95 1.87 17.18
CA VAL A 14 18.90 0.77 17.40
C VAL A 14 20.34 1.29 17.43
N ARG A 15 20.72 2.12 16.44
CA ARG A 15 22.06 2.74 16.39
C ARG A 15 22.36 3.53 17.66
N ARG A 16 21.44 4.41 18.07
CA ARG A 16 21.59 5.18 19.30
C ARG A 16 21.71 4.31 20.54
N ALA A 17 20.95 3.22 20.64
CA ALA A 17 21.03 2.32 21.78
C ALA A 17 22.37 1.57 21.85
N VAL A 18 23.01 1.32 20.70
CA VAL A 18 24.38 0.77 20.66
C VAL A 18 25.42 1.85 21.01
N GLU A 19 25.28 3.06 20.46
CA GLU A 19 26.18 4.18 20.74
C GLU A 19 26.14 4.64 22.20
N ASP A 20 25.01 4.44 22.90
CA ASP A 20 24.84 4.75 24.32
C ASP A 20 25.19 3.57 25.25
N ASP A 21 25.81 2.50 24.72
CA ASP A 21 26.16 1.26 25.44
C ASP A 21 24.96 0.54 26.12
N GLU A 22 23.72 0.89 25.74
CA GLU A 22 22.52 0.21 26.23
C GLU A 22 22.31 -1.15 25.56
N LEU A 23 22.82 -1.36 24.34
CA LEU A 23 22.77 -2.63 23.61
C LEU A 23 24.15 -3.00 23.05
N CYS A 24 24.60 -4.23 23.31
CA CYS A 24 25.76 -4.82 22.65
C CYS A 24 25.28 -5.77 21.54
N VAL A 25 24.98 -5.23 20.36
CA VAL A 25 24.46 -5.98 19.21
C VAL A 25 25.03 -5.43 17.90
N VAL A 26 25.12 -6.29 16.88
CA VAL A 26 25.45 -5.82 15.52
C VAL A 26 24.28 -5.04 14.94
N VAL A 27 24.51 -3.79 14.57
CA VAL A 27 23.49 -2.95 13.96
C VAL A 27 23.15 -3.46 12.56
N PRO A 28 21.87 -3.76 12.26
CA PRO A 28 21.47 -4.20 10.94
C PRO A 28 21.55 -3.05 9.94
N GLU A 29 21.81 -3.37 8.67
CA GLU A 29 21.80 -2.35 7.62
C GLU A 29 20.40 -1.74 7.42
N ARG A 30 19.35 -2.55 7.61
CA ARG A 30 17.96 -2.18 7.36
C ARG A 30 17.03 -2.79 8.38
N VAL A 31 15.99 -2.03 8.75
CA VAL A 31 14.87 -2.51 9.57
C VAL A 31 13.59 -2.45 8.76
N LYS A 32 12.80 -3.53 8.80
CA LYS A 32 11.49 -3.59 8.17
C LYS A 32 10.39 -3.50 9.22
N VAL A 33 9.47 -2.57 9.00
CA VAL A 33 8.16 -2.54 9.65
C VAL A 33 7.11 -3.03 8.65
N ARG A 34 6.07 -3.71 9.13
CA ARG A 34 4.96 -4.22 8.31
C ARG A 34 3.65 -4.03 9.06
N THR A 35 2.52 -3.99 8.37
CA THR A 35 1.23 -4.10 9.06
C THR A 35 1.15 -5.45 9.80
N PRO A 36 0.69 -5.47 11.06
CA PRO A 36 0.55 -6.70 11.84
C PRO A 36 -0.42 -7.67 11.16
N PRO A 37 -0.19 -8.99 11.27
CA PRO A 37 -1.07 -10.00 10.67
C PRO A 37 -2.42 -10.12 11.38
N ARG A 38 -2.54 -9.60 12.61
CA ARG A 38 -3.76 -9.62 13.41
C ARG A 38 -4.23 -8.20 13.69
N ALA A 39 -5.52 -7.96 13.48
CA ALA A 39 -6.15 -6.69 13.85
C ALA A 39 -6.03 -6.47 15.37
N GLY A 40 -5.83 -5.21 15.78
CA GLY A 40 -5.67 -4.81 17.18
C GLY A 40 -4.22 -4.82 17.70
N CYS A 41 -3.24 -5.32 16.93
CA CYS A 41 -1.82 -5.30 17.32
C CYS A 41 -1.08 -4.04 16.84
N GLY A 42 -1.62 -2.85 17.11
CA GLY A 42 -1.07 -1.57 16.62
C GLY A 42 -1.15 -1.41 15.10
N ASP A 43 -0.54 -0.35 14.58
CA ASP A 43 -0.56 0.00 13.15
C ASP A 43 0.53 -0.74 12.37
N TYR A 44 1.69 -0.91 13.01
CA TYR A 44 2.87 -1.56 12.45
C TYR A 44 3.51 -2.49 13.47
N ALA A 45 4.14 -3.55 12.97
CA ALA A 45 4.95 -4.46 13.77
C ALA A 45 6.37 -4.57 13.18
N THR A 46 7.35 -4.80 14.05
CA THR A 46 8.71 -5.16 13.64
C THR A 46 9.28 -6.27 14.50
N ASN A 47 10.05 -7.17 13.87
CA ASN A 47 10.76 -8.27 14.51
C ASN A 47 12.24 -7.94 14.76
N VAL A 48 12.61 -6.65 14.75
CA VAL A 48 14.02 -6.22 14.85
C VAL A 48 14.71 -6.79 16.09
N ALA A 49 14.03 -6.86 17.24
CA ALA A 49 14.64 -7.38 18.47
C ALA A 49 15.00 -8.87 18.35
N LEU A 50 14.16 -9.67 17.68
CA LEU A 50 14.46 -11.07 17.37
C LEU A 50 15.67 -11.22 16.44
N LEU A 51 15.80 -10.33 15.45
CA LEU A 51 16.94 -10.34 14.52
C LEU A 51 18.25 -9.96 15.25
N LEU A 52 18.19 -8.96 16.12
CA LEU A 52 19.33 -8.52 16.92
C LEU A 52 19.80 -9.59 17.91
N ALA A 53 18.88 -10.28 18.59
CA ALA A 53 19.21 -11.38 19.50
C ALA A 53 19.92 -12.54 18.77
N ARG A 54 19.52 -12.86 17.53
CA ARG A 54 20.15 -13.92 16.73
C ARG A 54 21.51 -13.53 16.17
N GLY A 55 21.75 -12.24 15.95
CA GLY A 55 22.96 -11.70 15.30
C GLY A 55 24.20 -11.59 16.19
N GLY A 56 24.25 -12.30 17.33
CA GLY A 56 25.38 -12.29 18.25
C GLY A 56 25.21 -11.42 19.50
N GLY A 57 23.99 -10.97 19.80
CA GLY A 57 23.69 -10.29 21.07
C GLY A 57 23.60 -11.28 22.24
N GLU A 58 24.22 -10.95 23.38
CA GLU A 58 24.14 -11.76 24.61
C GLU A 58 22.75 -11.70 25.29
N ARG A 59 21.88 -10.78 24.86
CA ARG A 59 20.59 -10.48 25.51
C ARG A 59 19.40 -11.13 24.80
N ASP A 60 18.43 -11.57 25.60
CA ASP A 60 17.12 -12.04 25.14
C ASP A 60 16.42 -10.96 24.29
N ALA A 61 15.74 -11.39 23.23
CA ALA A 61 14.95 -10.54 22.35
C ALA A 61 13.90 -9.71 23.10
N LEU A 62 13.33 -10.22 24.19
CA LEU A 62 12.39 -9.44 25.03
C LEU A 62 13.07 -8.26 25.72
N VAL A 63 14.30 -8.45 26.19
CA VAL A 63 15.10 -7.38 26.83
C VAL A 63 15.47 -6.32 25.78
N ILE A 64 15.91 -6.76 24.59
CA ILE A 64 16.20 -5.86 23.47
C ILE A 64 14.94 -5.07 23.09
N ALA A 65 13.80 -5.75 22.97
CA ALA A 65 12.53 -5.11 22.63
C ALA A 65 12.14 -4.04 23.67
N GLU A 66 12.32 -4.31 24.96
CA GLU A 66 11.99 -3.35 26.02
C GLU A 66 12.90 -2.11 26.01
N VAL A 67 14.19 -2.28 25.72
CA VAL A 67 15.11 -1.14 25.49
C VAL A 67 14.61 -0.27 24.33
N LEU A 68 14.30 -0.89 23.20
CA LEU A 68 13.79 -0.18 22.02
C LEU A 68 12.43 0.48 22.29
N ARG A 69 11.51 -0.18 23.01
CA ARG A 69 10.20 0.34 23.38
C ARG A 69 10.31 1.67 24.13
N ARG A 70 11.17 1.74 25.16
CA ARG A 70 11.37 2.94 25.99
C ARG A 70 11.88 4.15 25.19
N ARG A 71 12.67 3.90 24.15
CA ARG A 71 13.19 4.95 23.26
C ARG A 71 12.17 5.34 22.19
N LEU A 72 11.50 4.37 21.57
CA LEU A 72 10.53 4.61 20.50
C LEU A 72 9.29 5.38 20.98
N VAL A 73 8.79 5.12 22.19
CA VAL A 73 7.60 5.82 22.73
C VAL A 73 7.83 7.33 22.92
N ARG A 74 9.09 7.78 22.97
CA ARG A 74 9.45 9.20 23.07
C ARG A 74 9.61 9.89 21.71
N THR A 75 9.42 9.15 20.63
CA THR A 75 9.59 9.68 19.28
C THR A 75 8.32 10.37 18.80
N PRO A 76 8.38 11.61 18.28
CA PRO A 76 7.23 12.26 17.68
C PRO A 76 6.59 11.42 16.58
N GLY A 77 5.26 11.29 16.60
CA GLY A 77 4.53 10.46 15.64
C GLY A 77 4.14 9.06 16.15
N ILE A 78 4.70 8.62 17.29
CA ILE A 78 4.40 7.32 17.91
C ILE A 78 3.58 7.54 19.17
N ALA A 79 2.34 7.05 19.17
CA ALA A 79 1.44 7.15 20.32
C ALA A 79 1.71 6.04 21.35
N ARG A 80 1.99 4.82 20.90
CA ARG A 80 2.17 3.66 21.77
C ARG A 80 3.12 2.64 21.16
N VAL A 81 3.88 1.96 22.02
CA VAL A 81 4.68 0.79 21.64
C VAL A 81 4.45 -0.32 22.66
N GLU A 82 4.06 -1.50 22.18
CA GLU A 82 3.85 -2.70 22.98
C GLU A 82 4.86 -3.79 22.56
N VAL A 83 5.40 -4.51 23.54
CA VAL A 83 6.23 -5.69 23.29
C VAL A 83 5.35 -6.92 23.35
N ALA A 84 5.31 -7.69 22.27
CA ALA A 84 4.64 -8.97 22.21
C ALA A 84 5.67 -10.10 22.15
N ALA A 85 5.47 -11.16 22.95
CA ALA A 85 6.31 -12.35 22.87
C ALA A 85 6.26 -12.96 21.45
N PRO A 86 7.38 -13.47 20.90
CA PRO A 86 8.71 -13.65 21.53
C PRO A 86 9.67 -12.44 21.45
N GLY A 87 9.21 -11.25 21.05
CA GLY A 87 10.08 -10.07 20.85
C GLY A 87 9.68 -9.19 19.67
N PHE A 88 8.38 -9.15 19.35
CA PHE A 88 7.83 -8.21 18.38
C PHE A 88 7.53 -6.88 19.05
N LEU A 89 7.78 -5.79 18.33
CA LEU A 89 7.36 -4.44 18.71
C LEU A 89 6.16 -4.06 17.88
N ASN A 90 5.00 -3.93 18.52
CA ASN A 90 3.78 -3.38 17.92
C ASN A 90 3.74 -1.88 18.20
N ILE A 91 3.54 -1.08 17.15
CA ILE A 91 3.67 0.38 17.16
C ILE A 91 2.35 0.98 16.67
N THR A 92 1.75 1.83 17.49
CA THR A 92 0.58 2.65 17.14
C THR A 92 1.05 4.08 16.90
N LEU A 93 0.70 4.64 15.74
CA LEU A 93 1.01 6.03 15.40
C LEU A 93 -0.04 6.98 15.98
N ASP A 94 0.32 8.26 16.13
CA ASP A 94 -0.64 9.29 16.51
C ASP A 94 -1.50 9.76 15.32
N ALA A 95 -2.66 10.38 15.63
CA ALA A 95 -3.57 10.91 14.61
C ALA A 95 -2.91 11.95 13.70
N HIS A 96 -1.90 12.69 14.19
CA HIS A 96 -1.10 13.62 13.39
C HIS A 96 -0.34 12.89 12.29
N SER A 97 0.23 11.73 12.61
CA SER A 97 0.95 10.90 11.67
C SER A 97 0.07 10.32 10.59
N HIS A 98 -1.17 9.91 10.93
CA HIS A 98 -2.16 9.47 9.94
C HIS A 98 -2.60 10.61 9.04
N ALA A 99 -2.94 11.78 9.62
CA ALA A 99 -3.31 12.97 8.84
C ALA A 99 -2.18 13.41 7.89
N GLN A 100 -0.92 13.36 8.32
CA GLN A 100 0.23 13.65 7.47
C GLN A 100 0.36 12.68 6.30
N LEU A 101 0.10 11.38 6.51
CA LEU A 101 0.09 10.39 5.43
C LEU A 101 -0.99 10.75 4.40
N VAL A 102 -2.21 11.02 4.85
CA VAL A 102 -3.32 11.43 3.97
C VAL A 102 -2.96 12.69 3.18
N ARG A 103 -2.37 13.71 3.82
CA ARG A 103 -1.88 14.92 3.13
C ARG A 103 -0.84 14.58 2.06
N ALA A 104 0.14 13.73 2.39
CA ALA A 104 1.20 13.35 1.47
C ALA A 104 0.65 12.61 0.23
N VAL A 105 -0.27 11.67 0.44
CA VAL A 105 -0.93 10.93 -0.65
C VAL A 105 -1.71 11.89 -1.54
N ARG A 106 -2.55 12.75 -0.96
CA ARG A 106 -3.35 13.72 -1.72
C ARG A 106 -2.48 14.72 -2.49
N SER A 107 -1.41 15.22 -1.88
CA SER A 107 -0.49 16.16 -2.51
C SER A 107 0.25 15.53 -3.69
N ALA A 108 0.60 14.25 -3.60
CA ALA A 108 1.26 13.53 -4.69
C ALA A 108 0.26 13.02 -5.75
N GLY A 109 -1.01 12.87 -5.38
CA GLY A 109 -2.07 12.41 -6.27
C GLY A 109 -1.73 11.04 -6.89
N PRO A 110 -2.00 10.82 -8.19
CA PRO A 110 -1.68 9.56 -8.87
C PRO A 110 -0.18 9.21 -8.92
N ARG A 111 0.72 10.12 -8.55
CA ARG A 111 2.17 9.86 -8.47
C ARG A 111 2.60 9.42 -7.08
N TYR A 112 1.69 9.33 -6.10
CA TYR A 112 2.06 8.81 -4.79
C TYR A 112 2.64 7.41 -4.90
N GLY A 113 3.77 7.17 -4.24
CA GLY A 113 4.54 5.92 -4.35
C GLY A 113 5.68 5.96 -5.36
N HIS A 114 5.70 6.94 -6.27
CA HIS A 114 6.88 7.21 -7.07
C HIS A 114 7.99 7.80 -6.20
N GLY A 115 9.25 7.51 -6.51
CA GLY A 115 10.39 8.04 -5.78
C GLY A 115 11.70 7.47 -6.26
N GLU A 116 12.73 7.55 -5.42
CA GLU A 116 14.13 7.19 -5.75
C GLU A 116 14.59 5.91 -5.01
N ALA A 117 13.66 5.03 -4.65
CA ALA A 117 13.96 3.83 -3.85
C ALA A 117 14.90 2.84 -4.56
N LEU A 118 14.98 2.93 -5.89
CA LEU A 118 15.88 2.18 -6.76
C LEU A 118 16.96 3.05 -7.39
N ALA A 119 17.20 4.28 -6.90
CA ALA A 119 18.30 5.09 -7.39
C ALA A 119 19.63 4.34 -7.29
N GLY A 120 20.36 4.28 -8.41
CA GLY A 120 21.61 3.52 -8.54
C GLY A 120 21.43 1.99 -8.62
N VAL A 121 20.21 1.46 -8.61
CA VAL A 121 19.91 0.04 -8.80
C VAL A 121 19.60 -0.23 -10.27
N SER A 122 20.32 -1.17 -10.85
CA SER A 122 20.07 -1.67 -12.21
C SER A 122 19.24 -2.93 -12.18
N VAL A 123 18.12 -2.96 -12.93
CA VAL A 123 17.23 -4.12 -13.04
C VAL A 123 17.42 -4.77 -14.42
N PRO A 124 17.89 -6.02 -14.51
CA PRO A 124 18.05 -6.71 -15.79
C PRO A 124 16.69 -7.13 -16.35
N LEU A 125 16.37 -6.62 -17.55
CA LEU A 125 15.11 -6.90 -18.24
C LEU A 125 15.34 -6.84 -19.75
N GLY A 126 15.03 -7.94 -20.43
CA GLY A 126 15.07 -8.04 -21.89
C GLY A 126 13.69 -8.04 -22.52
N ASP A 127 13.67 -8.03 -23.85
CA ASP A 127 12.46 -8.16 -24.65
C ASP A 127 12.00 -9.63 -24.74
N SER A 128 10.76 -9.82 -25.18
CA SER A 128 10.16 -11.13 -25.42
C SER A 128 9.05 -11.01 -26.46
N ASP A 129 8.92 -12.00 -27.35
CA ASP A 129 7.85 -12.07 -28.34
C ASP A 129 6.55 -12.65 -27.78
N GLU A 130 6.63 -13.38 -26.66
CA GLU A 130 5.44 -13.90 -25.98
C GLU A 130 4.64 -12.75 -25.34
N VAL A 131 3.34 -12.70 -25.63
CA VAL A 131 2.44 -11.59 -25.33
C VAL A 131 2.43 -11.20 -23.85
N ARG A 132 2.35 -12.17 -22.94
CA ARG A 132 2.32 -11.91 -21.50
C ARG A 132 3.67 -11.40 -21.01
N ALA A 133 4.76 -12.04 -21.42
CA ALA A 133 6.12 -11.64 -21.08
C ALA A 133 6.45 -10.23 -21.58
N ALA A 134 6.02 -9.88 -22.80
CA ALA A 134 6.16 -8.54 -23.36
C ALA A 134 5.41 -7.49 -22.52
N LEU A 135 4.15 -7.78 -22.16
CA LEU A 135 3.34 -6.89 -21.32
C LEU A 135 3.94 -6.74 -19.91
N VAL A 136 4.37 -7.84 -19.28
CA VAL A 136 5.04 -7.80 -17.98
C VAL A 136 6.32 -6.97 -18.07
N GLY A 137 7.11 -7.13 -19.13
CA GLY A 137 8.32 -6.33 -19.36
C GLY A 137 8.01 -4.84 -19.46
N HIS A 138 6.99 -4.48 -20.23
CA HIS A 138 6.54 -3.08 -20.35
C HIS A 138 6.12 -2.48 -19.01
N VAL A 139 5.30 -3.19 -18.23
CA VAL A 139 4.84 -2.72 -16.90
C VAL A 139 5.99 -2.65 -15.91
N VAL A 140 6.87 -3.65 -15.87
CA VAL A 140 8.04 -3.67 -14.98
C VAL A 140 8.97 -2.50 -15.28
N ARG A 141 9.19 -2.14 -16.55
CA ARG A 141 9.96 -0.95 -16.91
C ARG A 141 9.34 0.32 -16.29
N GLY A 142 8.03 0.51 -16.44
CA GLY A 142 7.32 1.63 -15.81
C GLY A 142 7.42 1.65 -14.29
N LEU A 143 7.40 0.48 -13.62
CA LEU A 143 7.59 0.37 -12.17
C LEU A 143 9.03 0.72 -11.74
N VAL A 144 10.02 0.30 -12.51
CA VAL A 144 11.44 0.63 -12.29
C VAL A 144 11.64 2.14 -12.43
N ASP A 145 11.12 2.74 -13.50
CA ASP A 145 11.20 4.18 -13.75
C ASP A 145 10.47 4.97 -12.65
N ALA A 146 9.28 4.52 -12.23
CA ALA A 146 8.55 5.11 -11.12
C ALA A 146 9.30 5.06 -9.78
N SER A 147 10.21 4.09 -9.63
CA SER A 147 11.04 3.90 -8.44
C SER A 147 12.45 4.50 -8.56
N GLY A 148 12.76 5.22 -9.65
CA GLY A 148 14.07 5.87 -9.88
C GLY A 148 15.20 4.89 -10.25
N GLY A 149 14.86 3.67 -10.64
CA GLY A 149 15.83 2.68 -11.10
C GLY A 149 16.12 2.78 -12.58
N VAL A 150 17.10 1.99 -13.04
CA VAL A 150 17.44 1.90 -14.47
C VAL A 150 17.28 0.46 -14.94
N VAL A 151 16.64 0.27 -16.09
CA VAL A 151 16.60 -1.03 -16.77
C VAL A 151 17.87 -1.22 -17.60
N ILE A 152 18.55 -2.35 -17.40
CA ILE A 152 19.70 -2.77 -18.21
C ILE A 152 19.35 -4.00 -19.04
N ALA A 153 20.14 -4.24 -20.10
CA ALA A 153 19.99 -5.42 -20.94
C ALA A 153 20.01 -6.70 -20.09
N GLY A 154 19.04 -7.57 -20.34
CA GLY A 154 18.87 -8.82 -19.59
C GLY A 154 18.03 -9.82 -20.37
N ARG A 155 17.60 -10.88 -19.69
CA ARG A 155 16.59 -11.81 -20.25
C ARG A 155 15.19 -11.25 -20.06
N GLY A 156 14.29 -11.59 -20.98
CA GLY A 156 12.87 -11.29 -20.85
C GLY A 156 12.26 -11.90 -19.58
N PRO A 157 11.10 -11.39 -19.13
CA PRO A 157 10.39 -11.96 -17.99
C PRO A 157 10.11 -13.45 -18.18
N VAL A 158 10.43 -14.25 -17.16
CA VAL A 158 10.09 -15.67 -17.14
C VAL A 158 8.68 -15.80 -16.61
N VAL A 159 7.71 -15.97 -17.52
CA VAL A 159 6.30 -16.15 -17.19
C VAL A 159 5.71 -17.33 -17.96
N ARG A 160 4.62 -17.88 -17.43
CA ARG A 160 3.82 -18.87 -18.14
C ARG A 160 3.07 -18.17 -19.27
N ALA A 161 3.36 -18.61 -20.49
CA ALA A 161 2.83 -18.02 -21.71
C ALA A 161 1.31 -17.96 -21.73
N SER A 162 0.76 -16.94 -22.39
CA SER A 162 -0.66 -16.87 -22.70
C SER A 162 -1.04 -17.98 -23.68
N PRO A 163 -2.11 -18.75 -23.42
CA PRO A 163 -2.61 -19.75 -24.37
C PRO A 163 -3.31 -19.13 -25.60
N VAL A 164 -3.62 -17.83 -25.56
CA VAL A 164 -4.28 -17.11 -26.67
C VAL A 164 -3.52 -15.84 -27.05
N SER A 165 -3.70 -15.40 -28.30
CA SER A 165 -3.01 -14.23 -28.84
C SER A 165 -3.50 -12.92 -28.23
N GLY A 166 -2.64 -11.88 -28.23
CA GLY A 166 -3.01 -10.56 -27.73
C GLY A 166 -4.17 -9.92 -28.50
N VAL A 167 -4.21 -10.10 -29.83
CA VAL A 167 -5.30 -9.59 -30.67
C VAL A 167 -6.64 -10.24 -30.30
N GLU A 168 -6.62 -11.53 -30.01
CA GLU A 168 -7.82 -12.25 -29.57
C GLU A 168 -8.29 -11.78 -28.20
N LEU A 169 -7.37 -11.63 -27.23
CA LEU A 169 -7.69 -11.07 -25.92
C LEU A 169 -8.31 -9.68 -25.99
N LEU A 170 -7.74 -8.80 -26.81
CA LEU A 170 -8.28 -7.44 -26.98
C LEU A 170 -9.68 -7.45 -27.57
N ARG A 171 -9.96 -8.36 -28.50
CA ARG A 171 -11.28 -8.50 -29.12
C ARG A 171 -12.32 -9.07 -28.17
N SER A 172 -11.95 -10.04 -27.34
CA SER A 172 -12.88 -10.75 -26.45
C SER A 172 -13.10 -10.04 -25.12
N LEU A 173 -12.06 -9.44 -24.54
CA LEU A 173 -12.08 -8.85 -23.20
C LEU A 173 -11.99 -7.32 -23.21
N GLY A 174 -11.48 -6.72 -24.27
CA GLY A 174 -11.06 -5.32 -24.26
C GLY A 174 -9.72 -5.10 -23.55
N PRO A 175 -9.18 -3.87 -23.60
CA PRO A 175 -7.80 -3.58 -23.18
C PRO A 175 -7.56 -3.78 -21.68
N ASP A 176 -8.47 -3.28 -20.83
CA ASP A 176 -8.29 -3.30 -19.38
C ASP A 176 -8.38 -4.72 -18.82
N ALA A 177 -9.43 -5.48 -19.20
CA ALA A 177 -9.62 -6.85 -18.74
C ALA A 177 -8.53 -7.79 -19.29
N ALA A 178 -8.09 -7.62 -20.54
CA ALA A 178 -6.95 -8.38 -21.08
C ALA A 178 -5.67 -8.13 -20.29
N ARG A 179 -5.33 -6.85 -20.01
CA ARG A 179 -4.16 -6.51 -19.20
C ARG A 179 -4.25 -7.09 -17.79
N TRP A 180 -5.40 -6.94 -17.14
CA TRP A 180 -5.62 -7.47 -15.80
C TRP A 180 -5.44 -8.99 -15.75
N ALA A 181 -6.03 -9.71 -16.71
CA ALA A 181 -5.96 -11.17 -16.79
C ALA A 181 -4.52 -11.68 -16.93
N LEU A 182 -3.67 -10.95 -17.65
CA LEU A 182 -2.26 -11.29 -17.87
C LEU A 182 -1.34 -10.87 -16.72
N LEU A 183 -1.65 -9.78 -16.01
CA LEU A 183 -0.79 -9.17 -14.99
C LEU A 183 -1.10 -9.60 -13.55
N ARG A 184 -2.35 -9.97 -13.25
CA ARG A 184 -2.79 -10.32 -11.88
C ARG A 184 -2.25 -11.68 -11.38
N PRO A 185 -2.21 -12.76 -12.18
CA PRO A 185 -1.64 -14.04 -11.75
C PRO A 185 -0.13 -13.94 -11.58
N ALA A 186 0.45 -14.70 -10.65
CA ALA A 186 1.91 -14.74 -10.51
C ALA A 186 2.55 -15.27 -11.80
N GLY A 187 3.83 -14.92 -12.02
CA GLY A 187 4.52 -15.25 -13.28
C GLY A 187 4.45 -16.74 -13.66
N HIS A 188 4.48 -17.65 -12.69
CA HIS A 188 4.44 -19.09 -12.92
C HIS A 188 3.02 -19.68 -13.11
N ASP A 189 1.99 -18.91 -12.79
CA ASP A 189 0.59 -19.35 -12.87
C ASP A 189 0.04 -19.14 -14.28
N LEU A 190 -0.92 -19.99 -14.69
CA LEU A 190 -1.63 -19.79 -15.96
C LEU A 190 -2.66 -18.67 -15.78
N PRO A 191 -2.78 -17.71 -16.71
CA PRO A 191 -3.80 -16.69 -16.63
C PRO A 191 -5.19 -17.30 -16.84
N ASP A 192 -6.13 -16.84 -16.01
CA ASP A 192 -7.56 -17.11 -16.22
C ASP A 192 -8.09 -16.11 -17.24
N LEU A 193 -8.59 -16.62 -18.37
CA LEU A 193 -9.00 -15.84 -19.53
C LEU A 193 -10.51 -15.97 -19.81
N ASP A 194 -11.27 -16.50 -18.86
CA ASP A 194 -12.72 -16.68 -19.00
C ASP A 194 -13.44 -15.31 -19.02
N PRO A 195 -14.06 -14.92 -20.16
CA PRO A 195 -14.76 -13.64 -20.28
C PRO A 195 -15.92 -13.50 -19.30
N SER A 196 -16.60 -14.60 -18.94
CA SER A 196 -17.74 -14.56 -18.02
C SER A 196 -17.34 -14.08 -16.63
N ARG A 197 -16.11 -14.39 -16.21
CA ARG A 197 -15.55 -13.95 -14.92
C ARG A 197 -14.94 -12.55 -15.03
N LEU A 198 -14.17 -12.29 -16.08
CA LEU A 198 -13.41 -11.04 -16.25
C LEU A 198 -14.27 -9.83 -16.62
N LEU A 199 -15.41 -10.05 -17.29
CA LEU A 199 -16.35 -9.00 -17.67
C LEU A 199 -17.55 -8.87 -16.71
N SER A 200 -17.59 -9.73 -15.68
CA SER A 200 -18.64 -9.66 -14.65
C SER A 200 -18.56 -8.33 -13.91
N GLN A 201 -19.67 -7.59 -13.87
CA GLN A 201 -19.83 -6.37 -13.07
C GLN A 201 -20.30 -6.70 -11.65
N ARG A 202 -19.58 -7.61 -11.01
CA ARG A 202 -19.84 -8.07 -9.64
C ARG A 202 -18.56 -7.97 -8.84
N GLU A 203 -18.69 -7.82 -7.54
CA GLU A 203 -17.53 -7.58 -6.68
C GLU A 203 -16.58 -8.79 -6.57
N ASP A 204 -17.02 -9.98 -6.93
CA ASP A 204 -16.17 -11.18 -7.04
C ASP A 204 -15.12 -11.05 -8.17
N ASN A 205 -15.37 -10.22 -9.18
CA ASN A 205 -14.39 -9.82 -10.18
C ASN A 205 -13.42 -8.78 -9.60
N PRO A 206 -12.14 -9.14 -9.40
CA PRO A 206 -11.18 -8.23 -8.76
C PRO A 206 -10.90 -6.96 -9.57
N LEU A 207 -10.96 -7.01 -10.92
CA LEU A 207 -10.78 -5.81 -11.73
C LEU A 207 -11.93 -4.84 -11.52
N PHE A 208 -13.16 -5.35 -11.70
CA PHE A 208 -14.36 -4.55 -11.49
C PHE A 208 -14.38 -3.96 -10.09
N ARG A 209 -14.04 -4.74 -9.06
CA ARG A 209 -13.99 -4.26 -7.67
C ARG A 209 -13.04 -3.07 -7.49
N VAL A 210 -11.85 -3.12 -8.07
CA VAL A 210 -10.87 -2.02 -8.01
C VAL A 210 -11.39 -0.78 -8.74
N GLN A 211 -11.92 -0.95 -9.96
CA GLN A 211 -12.47 0.16 -10.74
C GLN A 211 -13.73 0.75 -10.10
N TYR A 212 -14.58 -0.10 -9.50
CA TYR A 212 -15.80 0.27 -8.79
C TYR A 212 -15.49 1.05 -7.51
N ALA A 213 -14.51 0.62 -6.72
CA ALA A 213 -14.04 1.39 -5.57
C ALA A 213 -13.58 2.79 -6.00
N HIS A 214 -12.80 2.90 -7.07
CA HIS A 214 -12.40 4.19 -7.63
C HIS A 214 -13.60 5.04 -8.06
N ALA A 215 -14.51 4.50 -8.87
CA ALA A 215 -15.70 5.22 -9.34
C ALA A 215 -16.60 5.66 -8.17
N ARG A 216 -16.72 4.85 -7.11
CA ARG A 216 -17.45 5.19 -5.88
C ARG A 216 -16.82 6.34 -5.13
N ILE A 217 -15.48 6.39 -5.04
CA ILE A 217 -14.75 7.54 -4.48
C ILE A 217 -15.03 8.79 -5.34
N ARG A 218 -14.99 8.68 -6.66
CA ARG A 218 -15.30 9.81 -7.54
C ARG A 218 -16.73 10.32 -7.36
N ALA A 219 -17.70 9.42 -7.19
CA ALA A 219 -19.07 9.78 -6.84
C ALA A 219 -19.15 10.48 -5.47
N LEU A 220 -18.45 9.96 -4.47
CA LEU A 220 -18.37 10.54 -3.13
C LEU A 220 -17.84 11.99 -3.17
N MET A 221 -16.81 12.25 -3.98
CA MET A 221 -16.23 13.58 -4.15
C MET A 221 -17.21 14.56 -4.84
N ARG A 222 -17.97 14.10 -5.84
CA ARG A 222 -19.02 14.90 -6.48
C ARG A 222 -20.12 15.25 -5.49
N ASN A 223 -20.58 14.28 -4.71
CA ASN A 223 -21.60 14.49 -3.68
C ASN A 223 -21.11 15.44 -2.58
N ALA A 224 -19.86 15.31 -2.14
CA ALA A 224 -19.25 16.23 -1.19
C ALA A 224 -19.24 17.68 -1.71
N THR A 225 -18.94 17.86 -2.99
CA THR A 225 -18.94 19.18 -3.65
C THR A 225 -20.32 19.80 -3.64
N GLN A 226 -21.37 19.02 -3.93
CA GLN A 226 -22.77 19.48 -3.85
C GLN A 226 -23.19 19.87 -2.43
N LEU A 227 -22.58 19.26 -1.42
CA LEU A 227 -22.79 19.58 0.00
C LEU A 227 -21.84 20.67 0.53
N HIS A 228 -20.99 21.25 -0.32
CA HIS A 228 -19.96 22.22 0.05
C HIS A 228 -18.98 21.73 1.13
N ILE A 229 -18.67 20.42 1.12
CA ILE A 229 -17.72 19.80 2.03
C ILE A 229 -16.38 19.61 1.31
N THR A 230 -15.33 20.23 1.85
CA THR A 230 -13.98 20.08 1.33
C THR A 230 -13.24 18.94 2.07
N PRO A 231 -12.53 18.05 1.37
CA PRO A 231 -11.69 17.05 2.01
C PRO A 231 -10.50 17.72 2.69
N GLU A 232 -10.40 17.54 4.00
CA GLU A 232 -9.39 18.17 4.84
C GLU A 232 -8.98 17.23 5.98
N PRO A 233 -7.72 16.75 6.01
CA PRO A 233 -7.25 15.87 7.07
C PRO A 233 -6.92 16.66 8.35
N GLN A 234 -7.75 16.46 9.37
CA GLN A 234 -7.71 17.15 10.65
C GLN A 234 -7.36 16.15 11.78
N PRO A 235 -6.16 16.22 12.37
CA PRO A 235 -5.69 15.26 13.37
C PRO A 235 -6.57 15.20 14.63
N GLU A 236 -7.08 16.34 15.07
CA GLU A 236 -7.92 16.48 16.25
C GLU A 236 -9.40 16.11 16.01
N SER A 237 -9.75 15.63 14.81
CA SER A 237 -11.14 15.36 14.49
C SER A 237 -11.71 14.11 15.17
N GLY A 238 -10.88 13.22 15.73
CA GLY A 238 -11.30 11.87 16.13
C GLY A 238 -11.59 10.95 14.92
N ALA A 239 -11.02 11.28 13.76
CA ALA A 239 -10.93 10.36 12.63
C ALA A 239 -9.57 9.65 12.68
N TYR A 240 -9.49 8.47 12.06
CA TYR A 240 -8.31 7.59 12.04
C TYR A 240 -8.16 6.69 13.28
N ASP A 241 -9.19 6.61 14.12
CA ASP A 241 -9.22 5.73 15.29
C ASP A 241 -9.92 4.39 14.99
N HIS A 242 -10.80 4.35 13.97
CA HIS A 242 -11.56 3.14 13.70
C HIS A 242 -10.66 2.06 13.05
N PRO A 243 -10.75 0.78 13.43
CA PRO A 243 -9.91 -0.29 12.86
C PRO A 243 -9.92 -0.37 11.33
N ALA A 244 -11.05 -0.05 10.69
CA ALA A 244 -11.14 0.02 9.23
C ALA A 244 -10.38 1.21 8.63
N GLU A 245 -10.39 2.37 9.31
CA GLU A 245 -9.62 3.55 8.90
C GLU A 245 -8.12 3.25 9.03
N ILE A 246 -7.70 2.66 10.17
CA ILE A 246 -6.32 2.27 10.43
C ILE A 246 -5.84 1.23 9.40
N GLY A 247 -6.66 0.22 9.11
CA GLY A 247 -6.34 -0.80 8.11
C GLY A 247 -6.15 -0.21 6.70
N LEU A 248 -7.01 0.73 6.29
CA LEU A 248 -6.88 1.43 5.02
C LEU A 248 -5.62 2.31 5.00
N LEU A 249 -5.37 3.09 6.06
CA LEU A 249 -4.16 3.90 6.22
C LEU A 249 -2.87 3.07 6.11
N GLY A 250 -2.84 1.88 6.71
CA GLY A 250 -1.72 0.95 6.60
C GLY A 250 -1.43 0.57 5.15
N LEU A 251 -2.46 0.23 4.37
CA LEU A 251 -2.31 -0.09 2.96
C LEU A 251 -1.83 1.11 2.13
N LEU A 252 -2.39 2.30 2.36
CA LEU A 252 -1.91 3.52 1.68
C LEU A 252 -0.44 3.83 2.07
N GLY A 253 -0.06 3.58 3.31
CA GLY A 253 1.33 3.73 3.77
C GLY A 253 2.30 2.77 3.07
N ASP A 254 1.87 1.53 2.82
CA ASP A 254 2.71 0.49 2.21
C ASP A 254 2.82 0.58 0.69
N HIS A 255 1.95 1.35 0.03
CA HIS A 255 1.91 1.48 -1.44
C HIS A 255 3.29 1.76 -2.10
N PRO A 256 4.12 2.72 -1.63
CA PRO A 256 5.43 2.97 -2.24
C PRO A 256 6.35 1.74 -2.20
N ARG A 257 6.30 0.97 -1.11
CA ARG A 257 7.10 -0.26 -0.95
C ARG A 257 6.63 -1.39 -1.84
N VAL A 258 5.32 -1.46 -2.11
CA VAL A 258 4.76 -2.44 -3.04
C VAL A 258 5.24 -2.16 -4.46
N ILE A 259 5.26 -0.89 -4.90
CA ILE A 259 5.80 -0.49 -6.21
C ILE A 259 7.28 -0.88 -6.30
N GLU A 260 8.08 -0.51 -5.30
CA GLU A 260 9.52 -0.86 -5.23
C GLU A 260 9.74 -2.39 -5.31
N ALA A 261 8.96 -3.17 -4.56
CA ALA A 261 9.05 -4.62 -4.54
C ALA A 261 8.64 -5.24 -5.89
N ALA A 262 7.54 -4.77 -6.48
CA ALA A 262 7.07 -5.21 -7.79
C ALA A 262 8.13 -4.93 -8.88
N ALA A 263 8.79 -3.77 -8.83
CA ALA A 263 9.90 -3.42 -9.71
C ALA A 263 11.11 -4.36 -9.53
N ARG A 264 11.63 -4.49 -8.30
CA ARG A 264 12.81 -5.33 -8.02
C ARG A 264 12.61 -6.79 -8.38
N HIS A 265 11.43 -7.32 -8.08
CA HIS A 265 11.12 -8.73 -8.32
C HIS A 265 10.55 -8.99 -9.71
N ARG A 266 10.36 -7.95 -10.53
CA ARG A 266 9.75 -8.03 -11.87
C ARG A 266 8.38 -8.73 -11.81
N ALA A 267 7.60 -8.37 -10.79
CA ALA A 267 6.39 -9.06 -10.34
C ALA A 267 5.21 -8.08 -10.22
N PRO A 268 4.61 -7.64 -11.34
CA PRO A 268 3.53 -6.65 -11.35
C PRO A 268 2.24 -7.17 -10.67
N ASP A 269 2.09 -8.48 -10.52
CA ASP A 269 1.00 -9.12 -9.78
C ASP A 269 0.94 -8.67 -8.32
N GLN A 270 2.07 -8.29 -7.72
CA GLN A 270 2.13 -7.73 -6.38
C GLN A 270 1.36 -6.40 -6.27
N LEU A 271 1.50 -5.53 -7.27
CA LEU A 271 0.74 -4.28 -7.35
C LEU A 271 -0.75 -4.56 -7.56
N ALA A 272 -1.10 -5.46 -8.48
CA ALA A 272 -2.50 -5.82 -8.72
C ALA A 272 -3.20 -6.33 -7.44
N ARG A 273 -2.57 -7.28 -6.72
CA ARG A 273 -3.08 -7.79 -5.43
C ARG A 273 -3.20 -6.72 -4.37
N HIS A 274 -2.25 -5.78 -4.32
CA HIS A 274 -2.31 -4.67 -3.39
C HIS A 274 -3.48 -3.72 -3.68
N LEU A 275 -3.74 -3.41 -4.95
CA LEU A 275 -4.90 -2.57 -5.34
C LEU A 275 -6.23 -3.22 -4.98
N VAL A 276 -6.35 -4.54 -5.12
CA VAL A 276 -7.52 -5.29 -4.62
C VAL A 276 -7.67 -5.11 -3.12
N GLY A 277 -6.58 -5.27 -2.35
CA GLY A 277 -6.61 -5.06 -0.90
C GLY A 277 -7.02 -3.64 -0.50
N VAL A 278 -6.54 -2.61 -1.23
CA VAL A 278 -6.92 -1.20 -1.02
C VAL A 278 -8.40 -0.98 -1.32
N ALA A 279 -8.89 -1.52 -2.45
CA ALA A 279 -10.30 -1.43 -2.83
C ALA A 279 -11.20 -2.12 -1.79
N ASP A 280 -10.84 -3.32 -1.35
CA ASP A 280 -11.56 -4.07 -0.31
C ASP A 280 -11.60 -3.31 1.02
N ALA A 281 -10.48 -2.73 1.43
CA ALA A 281 -10.40 -1.93 2.66
C ALA A 281 -11.24 -0.67 2.57
N PHE A 282 -11.24 0.00 1.41
CA PHE A 282 -12.09 1.15 1.18
C PHE A 282 -13.58 0.82 1.17
N LEU A 283 -13.99 -0.24 0.46
CA LEU A 283 -15.40 -0.64 0.41
C LEU A 283 -15.91 -0.99 1.80
N ARG A 284 -15.13 -1.75 2.60
CA ARG A 284 -15.44 -1.96 4.02
C ARG A 284 -15.56 -0.64 4.79
N PHE A 285 -14.60 0.26 4.64
CA PHE A 285 -14.64 1.58 5.29
C PHE A 285 -15.88 2.40 4.88
N HIS A 286 -16.27 2.34 3.60
CA HIS A 286 -17.42 3.05 3.06
C HIS A 286 -18.75 2.49 3.56
N ASP A 287 -18.86 1.16 3.66
CA ASP A 287 -20.09 0.45 4.03
C ASP A 287 -20.38 0.46 5.54
N LEU A 288 -19.42 0.90 6.37
CA LEU A 288 -19.61 1.16 7.82
C LEU A 288 -20.62 2.29 8.14
N PHE A 289 -21.37 2.74 7.14
CA PHE A 289 -22.55 3.59 7.31
C PHE A 289 -23.52 3.04 8.38
N HIS A 290 -23.57 1.72 8.57
CA HIS A 290 -24.47 1.06 9.53
C HIS A 290 -23.90 1.04 10.97
N ASP A 291 -22.58 1.21 11.13
CA ASP A 291 -21.90 1.25 12.43
C ASP A 291 -21.67 2.69 12.94
N GLY A 292 -22.41 3.67 12.39
CA GLY A 292 -22.36 5.07 12.84
C GLY A 292 -21.16 5.88 12.33
N CYS A 293 -20.47 5.40 11.29
CA CYS A 293 -19.21 5.96 10.80
C CYS A 293 -19.29 6.49 9.34
N PRO A 294 -20.29 7.32 8.95
CA PRO A 294 -20.44 7.71 7.55
C PRO A 294 -19.35 8.70 7.11
N VAL A 295 -18.99 8.65 5.82
CA VAL A 295 -18.03 9.60 5.22
C VAL A 295 -18.66 10.95 4.94
N LEU A 296 -19.90 10.95 4.44
CA LEU A 296 -20.72 12.16 4.27
C LEU A 296 -21.84 12.18 5.30
N PRO A 297 -22.22 13.38 5.80
CA PRO A 297 -23.30 13.49 6.77
C PRO A 297 -24.64 13.04 6.16
N SER A 298 -25.50 12.46 7.00
CA SER A 298 -26.91 12.27 6.64
C SER A 298 -27.65 13.61 6.69
N HIS A 299 -28.81 13.71 6.02
CA HIS A 299 -29.61 14.95 5.92
C HIS A 299 -29.93 15.65 7.25
N GLN A 300 -29.82 14.94 8.38
CA GLN A 300 -30.12 15.47 9.71
C GLN A 300 -28.90 16.01 10.47
N HIS A 301 -27.68 15.88 9.94
CA HIS A 301 -26.45 16.28 10.63
C HIS A 301 -25.64 17.28 9.82
N LYS A 302 -25.09 18.30 10.51
CA LYS A 302 -24.16 19.24 9.87
C LYS A 302 -22.82 18.54 9.57
N PRO A 303 -22.13 18.89 8.48
CA PRO A 303 -20.76 18.45 8.24
C PRO A 303 -19.85 18.78 9.43
N SER A 304 -19.01 17.83 9.83
CA SER A 304 -18.09 17.96 10.96
C SER A 304 -16.64 17.71 10.51
N ALA A 305 -15.69 18.00 11.40
CA ALA A 305 -14.27 17.72 11.18
C ALA A 305 -14.00 16.26 10.77
N VAL A 306 -14.71 15.31 11.39
CA VAL A 306 -14.62 13.87 11.07
C VAL A 306 -14.96 13.59 9.61
N HIS A 307 -16.07 14.18 9.11
CA HIS A 307 -16.49 13.99 7.72
C HIS A 307 -15.45 14.51 6.74
N ARG A 308 -14.81 15.66 7.03
CA ARG A 308 -13.74 16.22 6.20
C ARG A 308 -12.50 15.32 6.19
N SER A 309 -12.09 14.79 7.35
CA SER A 309 -10.96 13.87 7.48
C SER A 309 -11.19 12.53 6.77
N ARG A 310 -12.41 11.97 6.88
CA ARG A 310 -12.82 10.73 6.19
C ARG A 310 -12.91 10.92 4.68
N LEU A 311 -13.45 12.05 4.24
CA LEU A 311 -13.47 12.41 2.83
C LEU A 311 -12.05 12.57 2.28
N ALA A 312 -11.13 13.16 3.05
CA ALA A 312 -9.72 13.23 2.67
C ALA A 312 -9.05 11.85 2.55
N LEU A 313 -9.41 10.90 3.43
CA LEU A 313 -8.94 9.51 3.32
C LEU A 313 -9.48 8.81 2.07
N ALA A 314 -10.76 9.04 1.74
CA ALA A 314 -11.35 8.54 0.50
C ALA A 314 -10.65 9.11 -0.74
N ASP A 315 -10.41 10.43 -0.77
CA ASP A 315 -9.69 11.11 -1.86
C ASP A 315 -8.25 10.57 -2.02
N ALA A 316 -7.52 10.40 -0.92
CA ALA A 316 -6.20 9.76 -0.90
C ALA A 316 -6.23 8.33 -1.46
N THR A 317 -7.25 7.55 -1.11
CA THR A 317 -7.45 6.20 -1.65
C THR A 317 -7.67 6.24 -3.16
N GLY A 318 -8.49 7.16 -3.65
CA GLY A 318 -8.75 7.34 -5.08
C GLY A 318 -7.46 7.63 -5.85
N ALA A 319 -6.59 8.47 -5.30
CA ALA A 319 -5.27 8.76 -5.87
C ALA A 319 -4.38 7.51 -5.99
N VAL A 320 -4.35 6.66 -4.96
CA VAL A 320 -3.59 5.39 -4.98
C VAL A 320 -4.15 4.40 -6.01
N LEU A 321 -5.47 4.23 -6.05
CA LEU A 321 -6.11 3.33 -7.02
C LEU A 321 -5.85 3.81 -8.46
N ALA A 322 -6.01 5.10 -8.73
CA ALA A 322 -5.78 5.69 -10.05
C ALA A 322 -4.31 5.61 -10.48
N GLY A 323 -3.37 5.85 -9.56
CA GLY A 323 -1.93 5.72 -9.81
C GLY A 323 -1.52 4.27 -10.12
N GLY A 324 -1.97 3.33 -9.30
CA GLY A 324 -1.65 1.91 -9.48
C GLY A 324 -2.24 1.31 -10.75
N LEU A 325 -3.51 1.61 -11.07
CA LEU A 325 -4.13 1.17 -12.33
C LEU A 325 -3.36 1.71 -13.53
N ARG A 326 -2.95 2.99 -13.49
CA ARG A 326 -2.13 3.61 -14.54
C ARG A 326 -0.78 2.94 -14.72
N LEU A 327 -0.10 2.53 -13.63
CA LEU A 327 1.16 1.78 -13.71
C LEU A 327 0.97 0.40 -14.38
N LEU A 328 -0.19 -0.23 -14.21
CA LEU A 328 -0.57 -1.45 -14.93
C LEU A 328 -1.05 -1.18 -16.38
N GLY A 329 -1.20 0.10 -16.75
CA GLY A 329 -1.77 0.56 -18.01
C GLY A 329 -3.26 0.22 -18.15
N ILE A 330 -3.99 0.25 -17.04
CA ILE A 330 -5.43 0.00 -16.93
C ILE A 330 -6.15 1.30 -16.60
N SER A 331 -7.34 1.51 -17.14
CA SER A 331 -8.11 2.72 -16.92
C SER A 331 -8.71 2.77 -15.51
N ALA A 332 -8.73 3.97 -14.93
CA ALA A 332 -9.41 4.28 -13.67
C ALA A 332 -10.66 5.13 -13.97
N PRO A 333 -11.83 4.51 -14.17
CA PRO A 333 -13.02 5.23 -14.66
C PRO A 333 -13.60 6.17 -13.59
N GLU A 334 -14.11 7.32 -14.04
CA GLU A 334 -14.83 8.29 -13.19
C GLU A 334 -16.26 7.85 -12.84
N HIS A 335 -16.81 6.94 -13.65
CA HIS A 335 -18.16 6.38 -13.58
C HIS A 335 -18.12 4.94 -14.10
N LEU A 336 -18.91 4.05 -13.46
CA LEU A 336 -19.19 2.70 -13.89
C LEU A 336 -20.71 2.49 -13.86
#